data_AF-A0A954B4L7-F1
#
_entry.id   AF-A0A954B4L7-F1
#
_cell.length_a   1.000
_cell.length_b   1.000
_cell.length_c   1.000
_cell.angle_alpha   90.00
_cell.angle_beta   90.00
_cell.angle_gamma   90.00
#
_symmetry.space_group_name_H-M   'P 1'
#
loop_
_entity.id
_entity.type
_entity.pdbx_description
1 polymer ?
#
loop_
_entity_poly.entity_id
_entity_poly.type
_entity_poly.pdbx_seq_one_letter_code
_entity_poly.pdbx_strand_id
1 'polypeptide(L)' 'MLNATFTHNPDAVRIAQEGYVVVDLPARVTGSGYRYNSNGAEFRGRANEAHWTRPGAAETVCREIVQ' A
#
# COMPACT_ATOMS: atom_id res chain seq x y z
N MET A 1 -8.71 -7.68 7.76
CA MET A 1 -8.93 -6.27 7.33
C MET A 1 -7.60 -5.62 6.98
N LEU A 2 -7.53 -4.78 5.94
CA LEU A 2 -6.34 -4.01 5.54
C LEU A 2 -6.58 -2.54 5.81
N ASN A 3 -5.70 -1.90 6.59
CA ASN A 3 -5.71 -0.47 6.84
C ASN A 3 -4.43 0.17 6.27
N ALA A 4 -4.60 1.21 5.46
CA ALA A 4 -3.51 2.03 4.94
C ALA A 4 -3.64 3.45 5.51
N THR A 5 -2.60 3.91 6.20
CA THR A 5 -2.55 5.26 6.79
C THR A 5 -1.41 6.05 6.16
N PHE A 6 -1.75 7.13 5.47
CA PHE A 6 -0.78 8.02 4.84
C PHE A 6 -0.34 9.06 5.88
N THR A 7 0.95 9.09 6.20
CA THR A 7 1.48 9.99 7.26
C THR A 7 1.61 11.42 6.75
N HIS A 8 2.20 11.57 5.57
CA HIS A 8 2.16 12.75 4.71
C HIS A 8 2.13 12.22 3.27
N ASN A 9 1.24 12.70 2.41
CA ASN A 9 1.24 12.28 1.00
C ASN A 9 2.19 13.21 0.22
N PRO A 10 3.29 12.75 -0.40
CA PRO A 10 3.68 11.37 -0.67
C PRO A 10 4.98 10.95 0.05
N ASP A 11 5.08 11.04 1.37
CA ASP A 11 6.26 10.64 2.13
C ASP A 11 6.27 9.13 2.43
N ALA A 12 5.26 8.65 3.16
CA ALA A 12 5.17 7.26 3.57
C ALA A 12 3.73 6.80 3.86
N VAL A 13 3.49 5.52 3.64
CA VAL A 13 2.26 4.83 4.03
C VAL A 13 2.57 3.76 5.06
N ARG A 14 1.77 3.72 6.13
CA ARG A 14 1.78 2.65 7.12
C ARG A 14 0.67 1.66 6.80
N ILE A 15 1.04 0.40 6.61
CA ILE A 15 0.11 -0.70 6.29
C ILE A 15 -0.04 -1.60 7.51
N ALA A 16 -1.28 -1.75 7.98
CA ALA A 16 -1.64 -2.68 9.04
C ALA A 16 -2.63 -3.72 8.50
N GLN A 17 -2.31 -5.00 8.67
CA GLN A 17 -3.21 -6.11 8.33
C GLN A 17 -3.19 -7.15 9.44
N GLU A 18 -4.38 -7.62 9.83
CA GLU A 18 -4.53 -8.67 10.84
C GLU A 18 -3.72 -9.92 10.49
N GLY A 19 -2.98 -10.45 11.48
CA GLY A 19 -2.10 -11.61 11.32
C GLY A 19 -0.71 -11.29 10.73
N TYR A 20 -0.41 -10.03 10.44
CA TYR A 20 0.87 -9.60 9.88
C TYR A 20 1.49 -8.47 10.68
N VAL A 21 2.82 -8.35 10.58
CA VAL A 21 3.56 -7.21 11.11
C VAL A 21 3.15 -5.93 10.37
N VAL A 22 3.03 -4.83 11.12
CA VAL A 22 2.79 -3.51 10.55
C VAL A 22 4.07 -3.05 9.84
N VAL A 23 3.91 -2.45 8.65
CA VAL A 23 5.05 -1.99 7.85
C VAL A 23 4.88 -0.53 7.43
N ASP A 24 5.98 0.21 7.45
CA ASP A 24 6.08 1.56 6.91
C ASP A 24 6.80 1.50 5.57
N LEU A 25 6.14 2.02 4.53
CA LEU A 25 6.63 1.99 3.15
C LEU A 25 6.90 3.43 2.70
N PRO A 26 8.15 3.79 2.38
CA PRO A 26 8.48 5.10 1.82
C PRO A 26 7.96 5.20 0.39
N ALA A 27 7.59 6.41 -0.04
CA ALA A 27 7.16 6.64 -1.41
C ALA A 27 8.33 6.52 -2.40
N ARG A 28 8.00 5.99 -3.58
CA ARG A 28 8.92 5.72 -4.69
C ARG A 28 8.28 6.06 -6.03
N VAL A 29 7.49 7.13 -6.08
CA VAL A 29 6.59 7.46 -7.18
C VAL A 29 7.25 7.32 -8.56
N THR A 30 6.58 6.59 -9.46
CA THR A 30 6.84 6.57 -10.90
C THR A 30 5.50 6.72 -11.64
N GLY A 31 5.22 7.89 -12.24
CA GLY A 31 4.07 8.11 -13.12
C GLY A 31 2.75 8.54 -12.45
N SER A 32 1.61 8.23 -13.09
CA SER A 32 0.25 8.73 -12.79
C SER A 32 -0.47 8.00 -11.62
N GLY A 33 0.27 7.59 -10.60
CA GLY A 33 -0.27 6.90 -9.43
C GLY A 33 0.65 7.02 -8.23
N TYR A 34 0.41 6.20 -7.20
CA TYR A 34 1.30 6.11 -6.05
C TYR A 34 1.93 4.72 -5.98
N ARG A 35 3.19 4.69 -5.54
CA ARG A 35 3.94 3.45 -5.30
C ARG A 35 4.79 3.66 -4.05
N TYR A 36 4.62 2.75 -3.10
CA TYR A 36 5.36 2.69 -1.85
C TYR A 36 5.94 1.29 -1.74
N ASN A 37 7.24 1.16 -1.52
CA ASN A 37 7.85 -0.17 -1.39
C ASN A 37 9.02 -0.20 -0.40
N SER A 38 9.20 -1.36 0.21
CA SER A 38 10.31 -1.65 1.12
C SER A 38 10.42 -3.16 1.31
N ASN A 39 11.64 -3.70 1.31
CA ASN A 39 11.93 -5.10 1.70
C ASN A 39 11.02 -6.16 1.03
N GLY A 40 10.73 -6.00 -0.26
CA GLY A 40 9.88 -6.92 -1.04
C GLY A 40 8.37 -6.75 -0.82
N ALA A 41 7.95 -5.83 0.03
CA ALA A 41 6.57 -5.38 0.15
C ALA A 41 6.32 -4.15 -0.73
N GLU A 42 5.15 -4.10 -1.36
CA GLU A 42 4.76 -3.02 -2.24
C GLU A 42 3.27 -2.71 -2.10
N PHE A 43 2.99 -1.44 -1.83
CA PHE A 43 1.67 -0.86 -1.91
C PHE A 43 1.63 0.14 -3.07
N ARG A 44 0.82 -0.14 -4.07
CA ARG A 44 0.68 0.73 -5.24
C ARG A 44 -0.78 0.94 -5.57
N GLY A 45 -1.10 2.06 -6.17
CA GLY A 45 -2.47 2.31 -6.61
C GLY A 45 -2.53 3.23 -7.80
N ARG A 46 -3.60 3.04 -8.56
CA ARG A 46 -3.91 3.81 -9.76
C ARG A 46 -5.41 3.91 -9.91
N ALA A 47 -5.89 5.11 -10.24
CA ALA A 47 -7.32 5.41 -10.31
C ALA A 47 -8.03 4.96 -9.02
N ASN A 48 -8.97 4.03 -9.10
CA ASN A 48 -9.79 3.53 -8.00
C ASN A 48 -9.37 2.12 -7.53
N GLU A 49 -8.16 1.67 -7.86
CA GLU A 49 -7.65 0.36 -7.47
C GLU A 49 -6.29 0.48 -6.75
N ALA A 50 -6.15 -0.28 -5.67
CA ALA A 50 -4.94 -0.39 -4.88
C ALA A 50 -4.51 -1.86 -4.79
N HIS A 51 -3.24 -2.12 -5.04
CA HIS A 51 -2.61 -3.43 -4.95
C HIS A 51 -1.66 -3.44 -3.77
N TRP A 52 -1.77 -4.49 -2.96
CA TRP A 52 -0.92 -4.76 -1.83
C TRP A 52 -0.25 -6.13 -2.01
N THR A 53 1.08 -6.13 -2.08
CA THR A 53 1.90 -7.34 -2.17
C THR A 53 2.94 -7.36 -1.06
N ARG A 54 3.27 -8.56 -0.58
CA ARG A 54 4.33 -8.77 0.40
C ARG A 54 4.89 -10.20 0.31
N PRO A 55 6.10 -10.45 0.84
CA PRO A 55 6.67 -11.78 0.88
C PRO A 55 5.78 -12.76 1.66
N GLY A 56 5.57 -13.95 1.10
CA GLY A 56 4.86 -15.05 1.78
C GLY A 56 3.33 -14.90 1.84
N ALA A 57 2.74 -13.88 1.20
CA ALA A 57 1.28 -13.75 1.12
C ALA A 57 0.82 -13.52 -0.32
N ALA A 58 -0.41 -13.97 -0.60
CA ALA A 58 -1.07 -13.64 -1.86
C ALA A 58 -1.32 -12.13 -1.98
N GLU A 59 -1.31 -11.63 -3.21
CA GLU A 59 -1.67 -10.24 -3.51
C GLU A 59 -3.09 -9.95 -3.01
N THR A 60 -3.24 -8.79 -2.39
CA THR A 60 -4.55 -8.23 -2.01
C THR A 60 -4.85 -7.07 -2.93
N VAL A 61 -6.00 -7.13 -3.61
CA VAL A 61 -6.50 -6.04 -4.46
C VAL A 61 -7.68 -5.37 -3.75
N CYS A 62 -7.58 -4.07 -3.56
CA CYS A 62 -8.60 -3.24 -2.95
C CYS A 62 -9.15 -2.29 -4.00
N ARG A 63 -10.46 -2.09 -4.00
CA ARG A 63 -11.12 -1.04 -4.79
C ARG A 63 -11.55 0.07 -3.87
N GLU A 64 -11.20 1.29 -4.24
CA GLU A 64 -11.69 2.48 -3.57
C GLU A 64 -13.19 2.58 -3.78
N ILE A 65 -13.92 2.72 -2.68
CA ILE A 65 -15.35 2.96 -2.68
C ILE A 65 -15.50 4.42 -2.29
N VAL A 66 -15.80 5.29 -3.26
CA VAL A 66 -16.13 6.69 -2.96
C VAL A 66 -17.52 6.67 -2.34
N GLN A 67 -17.62 7.05 -1.06
CA GLN A 67 -18.87 7.24 -0.34
C GLN A 67 -19.22 8.72 -0.26
#